data_AF-A0A843DPB0-F1
#
_entry.id   AF-A0A843DPB0-F1
#
_cell.length_a   1.000
_cell.length_b   1.000
_cell.length_c   1.000
_cell.angle_alpha   90.00
_cell.angle_beta   90.00
_cell.angle_gamma   90.00
#
_symmetry.space_group_name_H-M   'P 1'
#
loop_
_entity.id
_entity.type
_entity.pdbx_description
1 polymer ?
#
loop_
_entity_poly.entity_id
_entity_poly.type
_entity_poly.pdbx_seq_one_letter_code
_entity_poly.pdbx_strand_id
1 'polypeptide(L)'
;MTEGFVDIHTHHPKPGVLSPKTAGVHPWDAGKNLPLPDFTACDIIGETGLDFAADVDRTSQETLFRLHLDAAERLCRPVVLHVVRSFEPVMKILAEYRGLSGVVFHGFVGSV
;
A
#
# COMPACT_ATOMS: atom_id res chain seq x y z
N MET A 1 15.06 15.74 -23.21
CA MET A 1 13.80 14.96 -23.30
C MET A 1 13.56 14.28 -21.97
N THR A 2 13.03 15.00 -20.97
CA THR A 2 12.93 14.49 -19.57
C THR A 2 11.68 14.99 -18.85
N GLU A 3 10.68 15.51 -19.56
CA GLU A 3 9.49 16.13 -18.94
C GLU A 3 8.22 15.27 -19.00
N GLY A 4 8.34 13.99 -19.35
CA GLY A 4 7.18 13.12 -19.62
C GLY A 4 6.85 12.06 -18.57
N PHE A 5 7.71 11.82 -17.56
CA PHE A 5 7.46 10.75 -16.58
C PHE A 5 7.32 11.32 -15.16
N VAL A 6 6.26 10.89 -14.46
CA VAL A 6 6.10 11.10 -13.02
C VAL A 6 6.65 9.86 -12.33
N ASP A 7 7.76 10.04 -11.62
CA ASP A 7 8.34 8.98 -10.81
C ASP A 7 7.51 8.77 -9.52
N ILE A 8 6.64 7.76 -9.55
CA ILE A 8 5.83 7.33 -8.41
C ILE A 8 6.62 6.45 -7.41
N HIS A 9 7.86 6.09 -7.73
CA HIS A 9 8.75 5.37 -6.80
C HIS A 9 9.28 6.32 -5.72
N THR A 10 9.28 7.62 -5.98
CA THR A 10 9.51 8.60 -4.93
C THR A 10 8.22 8.78 -4.12
N HIS A 11 8.27 8.72 -2.79
CA HIS A 11 7.15 9.09 -1.90
C HIS A 11 6.70 10.56 -2.05
N HIS A 12 7.22 11.29 -3.03
CA HIS A 12 7.03 12.73 -3.26
C HIS A 12 6.87 13.02 -4.77
N PRO A 13 5.77 12.58 -5.40
CA PRO A 13 5.55 12.87 -6.81
C PRO A 13 5.42 14.38 -7.04
N LYS A 14 5.74 14.83 -8.27
CA LYS A 14 5.78 16.26 -8.62
C LYS A 14 4.44 16.96 -8.33
N PRO A 15 4.41 17.98 -7.45
CA PRO A 15 3.18 18.73 -7.15
C PRO A 15 2.54 19.33 -8.41
N GLY A 16 1.22 19.26 -8.50
CA GLY A 16 0.45 19.84 -9.61
C GLY A 16 0.39 19.00 -10.90
N VAL A 17 1.00 17.82 -10.92
CA VAL A 17 0.89 16.86 -12.05
C VAL A 17 0.13 15.60 -11.61
N LEU A 18 0.60 14.95 -10.55
CA LEU A 18 -0.06 13.80 -9.91
C LEU A 18 0.38 13.76 -8.45
N SER A 19 -0.47 14.19 -7.53
CA SER A 19 -0.13 14.30 -6.12
C SER A 19 -1.27 13.74 -5.24
N PRO A 20 -1.53 12.42 -5.32
CA PRO A 20 -2.59 11.80 -4.53
C PRO A 20 -2.23 11.86 -3.05
N LYS A 21 -3.23 12.11 -2.21
CA LYS A 21 -3.09 12.00 -0.76
C LYS A 21 -3.22 10.54 -0.37
N THR A 22 -2.16 9.99 0.22
CA THR A 22 -2.16 8.63 0.77
C THR A 22 -2.38 8.67 2.29
N ALA A 23 -3.07 7.66 2.83
CA ALA A 23 -3.18 7.45 4.27
C ALA A 23 -3.11 5.95 4.58
N GLY A 24 -2.18 5.55 5.44
CA GLY A 24 -1.96 4.15 5.82
C GLY A 24 -0.87 4.01 6.86
N VAL A 25 -0.65 2.76 7.30
CA VAL A 25 0.42 2.37 8.22
C VAL A 25 1.33 1.39 7.50
N HIS A 26 2.62 1.70 7.48
CA HIS A 26 3.64 0.91 6.79
C HIS A 26 3.78 -0.48 7.44
N PRO A 27 4.09 -1.58 6.68
CA PRO A 27 4.32 -2.91 7.28
C PRO A 27 5.38 -2.93 8.37
N TRP A 28 6.35 -2.00 8.34
CA TRP A 28 7.38 -1.86 9.37
C TRP A 28 6.85 -1.38 10.74
N ASP A 29 5.66 -0.81 10.74
CA ASP A 29 4.97 -0.34 11.93
C ASP A 29 3.88 -1.32 12.41
N ALA A 30 3.74 -2.47 11.74
CA ALA A 30 2.83 -3.50 12.19
C ALA A 30 3.21 -4.01 13.59
N GLY A 31 2.19 -4.31 14.41
CA GLY A 31 2.38 -4.73 15.80
C GLY A 31 2.68 -3.60 16.80
N LYS A 32 2.91 -2.36 16.34
CA LYS A 32 3.11 -1.19 17.23
C LYS A 32 1.81 -0.64 17.82
N ASN A 33 0.65 -1.24 17.53
CA ASN A 33 -0.69 -0.80 17.96
C ASN A 33 -0.95 0.69 17.70
N LEU A 34 -0.47 1.21 16.56
CA LEU A 34 -0.76 2.57 16.14
C LEU A 34 -2.24 2.70 15.77
N PRO A 35 -2.88 3.85 16.07
CA PRO A 35 -4.22 4.11 15.57
C PRO A 35 -4.20 4.15 14.04
N LEU A 36 -5.20 3.52 13.41
CA LEU A 36 -5.39 3.65 11.97
C LEU A 36 -5.74 5.12 11.64
N PRO A 37 -5.20 5.67 10.54
CA PRO A 37 -5.54 7.01 10.10
C PRO A 37 -6.98 7.08 9.59
N ASP A 38 -7.52 8.30 9.50
CA ASP A 38 -8.81 8.53 8.85
C ASP A 38 -8.69 8.37 7.34
N PHE A 39 -9.22 7.26 6.83
CA PHE A 39 -9.22 6.93 5.40
C PHE A 39 -10.27 7.70 4.58
N THR A 40 -11.14 8.50 5.20
CA THR A 40 -12.20 9.22 4.45
C THR A 40 -11.66 10.44 3.70
N ALA A 41 -10.54 11.00 4.16
CA ALA A 41 -9.93 12.22 3.62
C ALA A 41 -8.76 11.97 2.64
N CYS A 42 -8.46 10.71 2.31
CA CYS A 42 -7.39 10.35 1.37
C CYS A 42 -7.93 9.94 -0.01
N ASP A 43 -7.08 10.05 -1.02
CA ASP A 43 -7.36 9.59 -2.38
C ASP A 43 -7.06 8.09 -2.53
N ILE A 44 -6.00 7.61 -1.84
CA ILE A 44 -5.48 6.23 -1.91
C ILE A 44 -5.18 5.76 -0.48
N ILE A 45 -5.53 4.53 -0.15
CA ILE A 45 -5.17 3.91 1.14
C ILE A 45 -3.78 3.26 1.03
N GLY A 46 -2.93 3.47 2.03
CA GLY A 46 -1.54 2.99 2.08
C GLY A 46 -0.55 4.14 2.37
N GLU A 47 0.75 3.90 2.39
CA GLU A 47 1.43 2.65 2.05
C GLU A 47 1.19 1.54 3.08
N THR A 48 0.75 0.37 2.61
CA THR A 48 0.50 -0.85 3.40
C THR A 48 0.97 -2.05 2.60
N GLY A 49 1.11 -3.24 3.20
CA GLY A 49 1.43 -4.45 2.46
C GLY A 49 2.24 -5.41 3.32
N LEU A 50 3.20 -6.11 2.71
CA LEU A 50 4.05 -7.08 3.38
C LEU A 50 5.52 -6.82 3.03
N ASP A 51 6.37 -6.74 4.04
CA ASP A 51 7.82 -6.76 3.93
C ASP A 51 8.38 -7.94 4.74
N PHE A 52 8.75 -9.02 4.03
CA PHE A 52 9.35 -10.21 4.65
C PHE A 52 10.86 -10.09 4.83
N ALA A 53 11.47 -8.97 4.44
CA ALA A 53 12.85 -8.62 4.79
C ALA A 53 12.94 -7.82 6.10
N ALA A 54 11.86 -7.17 6.52
CA ALA A 54 11.78 -6.45 7.79
C ALA A 54 11.71 -7.40 9.01
N ASP A 55 12.28 -6.95 10.13
CA ASP A 55 12.20 -7.64 11.43
C ASP A 55 10.87 -7.32 12.15
N VAL A 56 9.76 -7.67 11.51
CA VAL A 56 8.40 -7.49 12.03
C VAL A 56 7.61 -8.77 11.78
N ASP A 57 6.89 -9.25 12.81
CA ASP A 57 6.07 -10.46 12.72
C ASP A 57 5.10 -10.43 11.53
N ARG A 58 5.12 -11.50 10.73
CA ARG A 58 4.30 -11.64 9.52
C ARG A 58 2.82 -11.58 9.82
N THR A 59 2.38 -12.17 10.94
CA THR A 59 0.96 -12.18 11.32
C THR A 59 0.44 -10.76 11.57
N SER A 60 1.26 -9.93 12.23
CA SER A 60 0.99 -8.53 12.47
C SER A 60 0.91 -7.75 11.16
N GLN A 61 1.83 -7.99 10.23
CA GLN A 61 1.80 -7.35 8.90
C GLN A 61 0.55 -7.75 8.11
N GLU A 62 0.20 -9.04 8.07
CA GLU A 62 -0.99 -9.54 7.37
C GLU A 62 -2.28 -8.98 7.99
N THR A 63 -2.35 -8.90 9.31
CA THR A 63 -3.50 -8.31 10.03
C THR A 63 -3.65 -6.84 9.66
N LEU A 64 -2.56 -6.08 9.72
CA LEU A 64 -2.55 -4.66 9.35
C LEU A 64 -2.95 -4.49 7.87
N PHE A 65 -2.41 -5.32 6.99
CA PHE A 65 -2.70 -5.24 5.57
C PHE A 65 -4.19 -5.46 5.29
N ARG A 66 -4.80 -6.49 5.88
CA ARG A 66 -6.23 -6.78 5.73
C ARG A 66 -7.12 -5.66 6.26
N LEU A 67 -6.77 -5.03 7.38
CA LEU A 67 -7.50 -3.86 7.89
C LEU A 67 -7.55 -2.70 6.87
N HIS A 68 -6.46 -2.48 6.13
CA HIS A 68 -6.43 -1.46 5.08
C HIS A 68 -7.25 -1.90 3.85
N LEU A 69 -7.19 -3.17 3.45
CA LEU A 69 -7.99 -3.70 2.33
C LEU A 69 -9.50 -3.63 2.63
N ASP A 70 -9.91 -3.99 3.84
CA ASP A 70 -11.30 -3.89 4.30
C ASP A 70 -11.80 -2.43 4.24
N ALA A 71 -10.95 -1.47 4.63
CA ALA A 71 -11.27 -0.05 4.52
C ALA A 71 -11.35 0.41 3.06
N ALA A 72 -10.45 -0.07 2.20
CA ALA A 72 -10.39 0.28 0.79
C ALA A 72 -11.62 -0.18 0.03
N GLU A 73 -12.03 -1.44 0.23
CA GLU A 73 -13.24 -1.98 -0.39
C GLU A 73 -14.49 -1.23 0.09
N ARG A 74 -14.62 -1.00 1.41
CA ARG A 74 -15.77 -0.27 1.99
C ARG A 74 -15.88 1.17 1.49
N LEU A 75 -14.75 1.84 1.27
CA LEU A 75 -14.71 3.24 0.85
C LEU A 75 -14.53 3.41 -0.67
N CYS A 76 -14.49 2.32 -1.42
CA CYS A 76 -14.20 2.29 -2.86
C CYS A 76 -12.89 3.00 -3.23
N ARG A 77 -11.87 2.94 -2.37
CA ARG A 77 -10.57 3.59 -2.57
C ARG A 77 -9.54 2.60 -3.14
N PRO A 78 -8.64 3.05 -4.04
CA PRO A 78 -7.52 2.23 -4.44
C PRO A 78 -6.51 2.08 -3.29
N VAL A 79 -5.64 1.07 -3.40
CA VAL A 79 -4.60 0.79 -2.41
C VAL A 79 -3.21 0.90 -3.03
N VAL A 80 -2.26 1.50 -2.31
CA VAL A 80 -0.84 1.48 -2.66
C VAL A 80 -0.07 0.49 -1.77
N LEU A 81 0.60 -0.46 -2.42
CA LEU A 81 1.20 -1.64 -1.81
C LEU A 81 2.72 -1.54 -1.69
N HIS A 82 3.21 -1.86 -0.50
CA HIS A 82 4.59 -2.23 -0.23
C HIS A 82 4.75 -3.75 -0.33
N VAL A 83 5.60 -4.23 -1.23
CA VAL A 83 5.76 -5.67 -1.49
C VAL A 83 7.24 -6.02 -1.59
N VAL A 84 7.83 -6.48 -0.49
CA VAL A 84 9.24 -6.90 -0.43
C VAL A 84 9.34 -8.35 0.02
N ARG A 85 9.88 -9.21 -0.87
CA ARG A 85 10.00 -10.67 -0.67
C ARG A 85 8.70 -11.38 -0.27
N SER A 86 7.56 -10.81 -0.68
CA SER A 86 6.23 -11.18 -0.20
C SER A 86 5.18 -11.23 -1.31
N PHE A 87 5.58 -11.21 -2.59
CA PHE A 87 4.67 -11.11 -3.74
C PHE A 87 3.59 -12.18 -3.76
N GLU A 88 3.94 -13.46 -3.64
CA GLU A 88 2.97 -14.55 -3.65
C GLU A 88 1.94 -14.45 -2.49
N PRO A 89 2.34 -14.26 -1.22
CA PRO A 89 1.41 -13.97 -0.12
C PRO A 89 0.49 -12.77 -0.39
N VAL A 90 1.04 -11.64 -0.88
CA VAL A 90 0.24 -10.46 -1.22
C VAL A 90 -0.81 -10.79 -2.26
N MET A 91 -0.44 -11.49 -3.34
CA MET A 91 -1.38 -11.87 -4.40
C MET A 91 -2.47 -12.83 -3.90
N LYS A 92 -2.14 -13.76 -2.99
CA LYS A 92 -3.12 -14.65 -2.36
C LYS A 92 -4.15 -13.86 -1.55
N ILE A 93 -3.69 -12.93 -0.72
CA ILE A 93 -4.57 -12.06 0.07
C ILE A 93 -5.44 -11.20 -0.84
N LEU A 94 -4.87 -10.53 -1.85
CA LEU A 94 -5.63 -9.71 -2.81
C LEU A 94 -6.70 -10.50 -3.56
N ALA A 95 -6.48 -11.80 -3.82
CA ALA A 95 -7.47 -12.64 -4.47
C ALA A 95 -8.74 -12.87 -3.62
N GLU A 96 -8.70 -12.58 -2.33
CA GLU A 96 -9.88 -12.64 -1.44
C GLU A 96 -10.76 -11.39 -1.57
N TYR A 97 -10.20 -10.27 -2.05
CA TYR A 97 -10.89 -8.98 -2.15
C TYR A 97 -11.31 -8.70 -3.60
N ARG A 98 -12.61 -8.80 -3.88
CA ARG A 98 -13.16 -8.65 -5.25
C ARG A 98 -13.74 -7.27 -5.54
N GLY A 99 -13.99 -6.44 -4.51
CA GLY A 99 -14.54 -5.09 -4.66
C GLY A 99 -13.52 -3.95 -4.61
N LEU A 100 -12.20 -4.23 -4.63
CA LEU A 100 -11.19 -3.18 -4.67
C LEU A 100 -11.28 -2.37 -5.97
N SER A 101 -11.26 -1.04 -5.86
CA SER A 101 -11.35 -0.15 -7.03
C SER A 101 -10.04 -0.04 -7.81
N GLY A 102 -8.91 -0.44 -7.22
CA GLY A 102 -7.60 -0.47 -7.88
C GLY A 102 -6.47 -0.77 -6.91
N VAL A 103 -5.34 -1.22 -7.45
CA VAL A 103 -4.13 -1.55 -6.69
C VAL A 103 -2.90 -0.98 -7.40
N VAL A 104 -2.02 -0.32 -6.66
CA VAL A 104 -0.74 0.22 -7.13
C VAL A 104 0.38 -0.49 -6.38
N PHE A 105 1.35 -1.06 -7.09
CA PHE A 105 2.56 -1.60 -6.47
C PHE A 105 3.61 -0.49 -6.37
N HIS A 106 3.92 -0.06 -5.15
CA HIS A 106 5.02 0.87 -4.89
C HIS A 106 6.35 0.11 -4.89
N GLY A 107 7.41 0.77 -5.35
CA GLY A 107 8.77 0.22 -5.29
C GLY A 107 8.98 -1.05 -6.13
N PHE A 108 8.18 -1.30 -7.17
CA PHE A 108 8.38 -2.43 -8.07
C PHE A 108 9.75 -2.33 -8.77
N VAL A 109 10.72 -3.06 -8.23
CA VAL A 109 11.93 -3.45 -8.94
C VAL A 109 11.59 -4.76 -9.64
N GLY A 110 11.58 -4.77 -10.97
CA GLY A 110 11.20 -5.97 -11.74
C GLY A 110 11.97 -7.22 -11.32
N SER A 111 11.51 -8.40 -11.73
CA SER A 111 12.21 -9.66 -11.45
C SER A 111 13.65 -9.58 -11.97
N VAL A 112 14.63 -9.62 -11.07
CA VAL A 112 16.05 -9.85 -11.38
C VAL A 112 16.38 -11.33 -11.27
#